data_AF-A8WPP7-F1
#
_entry.id   AF-A8WPP7-F1
#
_cell.length_a   1.000
_cell.length_b   1.000
_cell.length_c   1.000
_cell.angle_alpha   90.00
_cell.angle_beta   90.00
_cell.angle_gamma   90.00
#
_symmetry.space_group_name_H-M   'P 1'
#
loop_
_entity.id
_entity.type
_entity.pdbx_description
1 polymer ?
#
loop_
_entity_poly.entity_id
_entity_poly.type
_entity_poly.pdbx_seq_one_letter_code
_entity_poly.pdbx_strand_id
1 'polypeptide(L)'
;MYINWVHQYVPPTFASLALAVNPVFIYLIFSEKVAILGNYRYLLLYFACFNLIYSTFVLLLPIAIHSYRYCFSIFTSDGHFLEASSLNLNLLIARCSLIACSYAVLLSHFVYRYLAVKTSNYTGRKFPIFMLGSLILTSLFFGYGFAICAFGNSPAGKAYLRESYFKTHNIDSMKLNIIAAVFYEVPDGLEYRSYASIGLLTIQSVTSLTLFITLGTMTIRSINRLKFNMSDKTKILQRQLMKALAIQTIIPIFISFSPCAVSWYSPIFNIDLGSGISNLEVNALATFPFCDPIAIILCIPVLRRQIFFRKKMIAIQRLDINTTFT
;
A
#
# COMPACT_ATOMS: atom_id res chain seq x y z
N MET A 1 -23.97 3.52 1.68
CA MET A 1 -24.25 4.67 2.59
C MET A 1 -23.56 5.91 2.01
N TYR A 2 -24.26 7.02 1.82
CA TYR A 2 -23.63 8.23 1.28
C TYR A 2 -22.91 8.99 2.40
N ILE A 3 -21.59 9.19 2.26
CA ILE A 3 -20.75 9.94 3.21
C ILE A 3 -20.44 11.31 2.64
N ASN A 4 -19.75 11.36 1.51
CA ASN A 4 -19.61 12.53 0.66
C ASN A 4 -19.13 12.10 -0.74
N TRP A 5 -19.19 13.04 -1.69
CA TRP A 5 -18.80 12.79 -3.07
C TRP A 5 -17.32 12.38 -3.21
N VAL A 6 -16.41 12.96 -2.43
CA VAL A 6 -14.97 12.63 -2.51
C VAL A 6 -14.74 11.17 -2.13
N HIS A 7 -15.27 10.73 -0.99
CA HIS A 7 -15.22 9.37 -0.50
C HIS A 7 -15.91 8.37 -1.45
N GLN A 8 -16.99 8.79 -2.10
CA GLN A 8 -17.73 7.92 -3.00
C GLN A 8 -17.01 7.69 -4.34
N TYR A 9 -16.35 8.71 -4.90
CA TYR A 9 -15.80 8.65 -6.25
C TYR A 9 -14.29 8.49 -6.32
N VAL A 10 -13.53 9.03 -5.35
CA VAL A 10 -12.06 9.00 -5.39
C VAL A 10 -11.50 7.58 -5.24
N PRO A 11 -11.87 6.80 -4.21
CA PRO A 11 -11.34 5.45 -4.04
C PRO A 11 -11.58 4.51 -5.24
N PRO A 12 -12.82 4.39 -5.79
CA PRO A 12 -13.03 3.51 -6.94
C PRO A 12 -12.33 4.02 -8.19
N THR A 13 -12.26 5.33 -8.42
CA THR A 13 -11.55 5.90 -9.57
C THR A 13 -10.06 5.52 -9.54
N PHE A 14 -9.38 5.72 -8.41
CA PHE A 14 -7.97 5.37 -8.29
C PHE A 14 -7.73 3.86 -8.33
N ALA A 15 -8.63 3.06 -7.76
CA ALA A 15 -8.53 1.60 -7.87
C ALA A 15 -8.70 1.12 -9.31
N SER A 16 -9.67 1.66 -10.07
CA SER A 16 -9.83 1.36 -11.49
C SER A 16 -8.62 1.80 -12.31
N LEU A 17 -8.06 2.98 -12.03
CA LEU A 17 -6.82 3.43 -12.66
C LEU A 17 -5.64 2.52 -12.32
N ALA A 18 -5.52 2.05 -11.07
CA ALA A 18 -4.49 1.11 -10.68
C ALA A 18 -4.64 -0.24 -11.41
N LEU A 19 -5.86 -0.73 -11.57
CA LEU A 19 -6.15 -1.94 -12.36
C LEU A 19 -5.83 -1.77 -13.86
N ALA A 20 -5.89 -0.55 -14.40
CA ALA A 20 -5.49 -0.27 -15.78
C ALA A 20 -3.97 -0.05 -15.95
N VAL A 21 -3.33 0.65 -15.01
CA VAL A 21 -1.91 1.03 -15.11
C VAL A 21 -0.97 -0.12 -14.76
N ASN A 22 -1.30 -0.96 -13.76
CA ASN A 22 -0.41 -2.07 -13.39
C ASN A 22 -0.21 -3.10 -14.53
N PRO A 23 -1.22 -3.47 -15.35
CA PRO A 23 -1.01 -4.29 -16.53
C PRO A 23 -0.11 -3.63 -17.59
N VAL A 24 -0.27 -2.32 -17.82
CA VAL A 24 0.64 -1.55 -18.71
C VAL A 24 2.06 -1.59 -18.15
N PHE A 25 2.22 -1.43 -16.83
CA PHE A 25 3.51 -1.51 -16.17
C PHE A 25 4.14 -2.89 -16.34
N ILE A 26 3.39 -3.98 -16.14
CA ILE A 26 3.83 -5.35 -16.40
C ILE A 26 4.28 -5.50 -17.85
N TYR A 27 3.48 -5.02 -18.80
CA TYR A 27 3.84 -5.06 -20.22
C TYR A 27 5.16 -4.33 -20.50
N LEU A 28 5.39 -3.14 -19.94
CA LEU A 28 6.64 -2.38 -20.10
C LEU A 28 7.85 -3.13 -19.51
N ILE A 29 7.68 -3.75 -18.34
CA ILE A 29 8.73 -4.53 -17.67
C ILE A 29 9.20 -5.69 -18.54
N PHE A 30 8.27 -6.42 -19.18
CA PHE A 30 8.58 -7.61 -19.98
C PHE A 30 8.91 -7.30 -21.45
N SER A 31 8.50 -6.13 -21.96
CA SER A 31 8.91 -5.66 -23.29
C SER A 31 10.34 -5.12 -23.33
N GLU A 32 10.95 -4.85 -22.17
CA GLU A 32 12.33 -4.37 -22.09
C GLU A 32 13.35 -5.51 -22.22
N LYS A 33 14.54 -5.18 -22.74
CA LYS A 33 15.62 -6.15 -22.90
C LYS A 33 16.03 -6.74 -21.55
N VAL A 34 16.08 -8.07 -21.48
CA VAL A 34 16.46 -8.84 -20.28
C VAL A 34 17.80 -8.38 -19.69
N ALA A 35 18.74 -7.98 -20.55
CA ALA A 35 20.05 -7.47 -20.16
C ALA A 35 20.01 -6.23 -19.25
N ILE A 36 18.89 -5.50 -19.21
CA ILE A 36 18.78 -4.23 -18.48
C ILE A 36 18.13 -4.42 -17.10
N LEU A 37 17.08 -5.23 -17.00
CA LEU A 37 16.35 -5.46 -15.74
C LEU A 37 16.72 -6.78 -15.05
N GLY A 38 17.18 -7.78 -15.79
CA GLY A 38 17.51 -9.10 -15.26
C GLY A 38 16.38 -9.69 -14.40
N ASN A 39 16.73 -10.33 -13.28
CA ASN A 39 15.76 -10.92 -12.35
C ASN A 39 14.87 -9.90 -11.63
N TYR A 40 15.27 -8.62 -11.58
CA TYR A 40 14.50 -7.58 -10.90
C TYR A 40 13.10 -7.39 -11.49
N ARG A 41 12.90 -7.74 -12.77
CA ARG A 41 11.59 -7.73 -13.44
C ARG A 41 10.53 -8.57 -12.72
N TYR A 42 10.92 -9.70 -12.14
CA TYR A 42 10.00 -10.56 -11.41
C TYR A 42 9.64 -9.98 -10.03
N LEU A 43 10.56 -9.22 -9.43
CA LEU A 43 10.25 -8.48 -8.21
C LEU A 43 9.30 -7.30 -8.51
N LEU A 44 9.45 -6.63 -9.66
CA LEU A 44 8.48 -5.64 -10.12
C LEU A 44 7.13 -6.24 -10.52
N LEU A 45 7.11 -7.46 -11.07
CA LEU A 45 5.87 -8.21 -11.30
C LEU A 45 5.16 -8.52 -9.98
N TYR A 46 5.90 -9.02 -8.99
CA TYR A 46 5.38 -9.26 -7.65
C TYR A 46 4.73 -8.02 -7.04
N PHE A 47 5.39 -6.86 -7.16
CA PHE A 47 4.85 -5.56 -6.78
C PHE A 47 3.53 -5.22 -7.50
N ALA A 48 3.51 -5.38 -8.83
CA ALA A 48 2.33 -5.08 -9.64
C ALA A 48 1.15 -6.02 -9.31
N CYS A 49 1.41 -7.32 -9.08
CA CYS A 49 0.41 -8.28 -8.65
C CYS A 49 -0.19 -7.90 -7.29
N PHE A 50 0.63 -7.46 -6.33
CA PHE A 50 0.14 -6.96 -5.04
C PHE A 50 -0.80 -5.76 -5.23
N ASN A 51 -0.42 -4.78 -6.07
CA ASN A 51 -1.26 -3.61 -6.35
C ASN A 51 -2.59 -3.99 -7.00
N LEU A 52 -2.60 -4.96 -7.91
CA LEU A 52 -3.84 -5.48 -8.53
C LEU A 52 -4.76 -6.12 -7.49
N ILE A 53 -4.22 -6.96 -6.61
CA ILE A 53 -4.96 -7.60 -5.52
C ILE A 53 -5.54 -6.52 -4.59
N TYR A 54 -4.69 -5.59 -4.12
CA TYR A 54 -5.11 -4.50 -3.25
C TYR A 54 -6.23 -3.67 -3.88
N SER A 55 -6.08 -3.26 -5.14
CA SER A 55 -7.08 -2.44 -5.86
C SER A 55 -8.39 -3.18 -6.07
N THR A 56 -8.33 -4.50 -6.28
CA THR A 56 -9.54 -5.35 -6.33
C THR A 56 -10.28 -5.32 -5.00
N PHE A 57 -9.58 -5.46 -3.88
CA PHE A 57 -10.17 -5.30 -2.55
C PHE A 57 -10.73 -3.89 -2.33
N VAL A 58 -10.08 -2.84 -2.87
CA VAL A 58 -10.58 -1.46 -2.80
C VAL A 58 -11.97 -1.34 -3.39
N LEU A 59 -12.20 -1.93 -4.58
CA LEU A 59 -13.47 -1.90 -5.29
C LEU A 59 -14.53 -2.82 -4.68
N LEU A 60 -14.14 -4.03 -4.24
CA LEU A 60 -15.09 -5.01 -3.73
C LEU A 60 -15.63 -4.66 -2.33
N LEU A 61 -14.81 -4.04 -1.48
CA LEU A 61 -15.12 -3.82 -0.08
C LEU A 61 -15.06 -2.35 0.37
N PRO A 62 -15.66 -1.36 -0.33
CA PRO A 62 -15.52 0.06 -0.02
C PRO A 62 -15.60 0.36 1.48
N ILE A 63 -14.52 0.92 2.04
CA ILE A 63 -14.46 1.19 3.49
C ILE A 63 -14.68 2.67 3.78
N ALA A 64 -15.17 2.93 4.98
CA ALA A 64 -15.18 4.24 5.60
C ALA A 64 -14.62 4.16 7.01
N ILE A 65 -14.14 5.30 7.48
CA ILE A 65 -13.60 5.46 8.82
C ILE A 65 -14.52 6.42 9.56
N HIS A 66 -14.86 6.05 10.79
CA HIS A 66 -15.63 6.88 11.70
C HIS A 66 -15.00 6.84 13.08
N SER A 67 -14.72 8.01 13.62
CA SER A 67 -14.23 8.17 14.98
C SER A 67 -15.36 8.74 15.84
N TYR A 68 -15.53 8.20 17.05
CA TYR A 68 -16.53 8.67 18.00
C TYR A 68 -15.99 8.53 19.42
N ARG A 69 -15.83 9.66 20.12
CA ARG A 69 -15.25 9.73 21.48
C ARG A 69 -13.92 8.97 21.56
N TYR A 70 -13.87 7.91 22.36
CA TYR A 70 -12.70 7.04 22.56
C TYR A 70 -12.60 5.88 21.56
N CYS A 71 -13.33 5.93 20.44
CA CYS A 71 -13.36 4.85 19.46
C CYS A 71 -12.86 5.29 18.08
N PHE A 72 -11.93 4.50 17.53
CA PHE A 72 -11.61 4.45 16.11
C PHE A 72 -12.36 3.27 15.48
N SER A 73 -13.03 3.49 14.34
CA SER A 73 -13.74 2.41 13.64
C SER A 73 -13.57 2.45 12.13
N ILE A 74 -13.46 1.27 11.53
CA ILE A 74 -13.46 1.03 10.09
C ILE A 74 -14.66 0.15 9.78
N PHE A 75 -15.45 0.53 8.78
CA PHE A 75 -16.63 -0.22 8.38
C PHE A 75 -16.79 -0.30 6.87
N THR A 76 -17.53 -1.30 6.40
CA THR A 76 -17.95 -1.39 4.99
C THR A 76 -19.07 -0.38 4.72
N SER A 77 -18.83 0.52 3.78
CA SER A 77 -19.70 1.65 3.46
C SER A 77 -20.64 1.39 2.28
N ASP A 78 -20.25 0.48 1.39
CA ASP A 78 -20.99 0.09 0.19
C ASP A 78 -20.48 -1.27 -0.34
N GLY A 79 -21.09 -1.75 -1.42
CA GLY A 79 -20.64 -2.92 -2.18
C GLY A 79 -21.33 -4.24 -1.81
N HIS A 80 -20.91 -5.31 -2.47
CA HIS A 80 -21.53 -6.64 -2.37
C HIS A 80 -21.40 -7.32 -1.00
N PHE A 81 -20.54 -6.79 -0.12
CA PHE A 81 -20.23 -7.36 1.20
C PHE A 81 -20.70 -6.46 2.35
N LEU A 82 -21.72 -5.63 2.11
CA LEU A 82 -22.26 -4.70 3.11
C LEU A 82 -22.94 -5.41 4.28
N GLU A 83 -23.65 -6.52 4.02
CA GLU A 83 -24.39 -7.25 5.04
C GLU A 83 -23.46 -7.83 6.12
N ALA A 84 -23.83 -7.71 7.39
CA ALA A 84 -23.06 -8.27 8.48
C ALA A 84 -22.99 -9.80 8.39
N SER A 85 -21.79 -10.33 8.24
CA SER A 85 -21.52 -11.77 8.31
C SER A 85 -20.10 -12.03 8.78
N SER A 86 -19.83 -13.23 9.30
CA SER A 86 -18.47 -13.63 9.68
C SER A 86 -17.51 -13.57 8.50
N LEU A 87 -17.98 -13.97 7.30
CA LEU A 87 -17.21 -13.90 6.07
C LEU A 87 -16.87 -12.45 5.70
N ASN A 88 -17.86 -11.55 5.68
CA ASN A 88 -17.66 -10.17 5.25
C ASN A 88 -16.78 -9.40 6.24
N LEU A 89 -16.89 -9.70 7.54
CA LEU A 89 -15.99 -9.18 8.56
C LEU A 89 -14.55 -9.67 8.36
N ASN A 90 -14.36 -10.97 8.08
CA ASN A 90 -13.03 -11.51 7.78
C ASN A 90 -12.44 -10.89 6.50
N LEU A 91 -13.26 -10.61 5.49
CA LEU A 91 -12.84 -9.90 4.28
C LEU A 91 -12.43 -8.45 4.57
N LEU A 92 -13.14 -7.76 5.46
CA LEU A 92 -12.75 -6.42 5.94
C LEU A 92 -11.42 -6.47 6.71
N ILE A 93 -11.23 -7.44 7.60
CA ILE A 93 -9.95 -7.66 8.32
C ILE A 93 -8.82 -7.97 7.33
N ALA A 94 -9.07 -8.83 6.34
CA ALA A 94 -8.12 -9.13 5.28
C ALA A 94 -7.74 -7.86 4.50
N ARG A 95 -8.71 -7.00 4.17
CA ARG A 95 -8.44 -5.70 3.51
C ARG A 95 -7.50 -4.82 4.35
N CYS A 96 -7.74 -4.70 5.66
CA CYS A 96 -6.84 -3.96 6.55
C CYS A 96 -5.44 -4.59 6.60
N SER A 97 -5.36 -5.92 6.60
CA SER A 97 -4.10 -6.67 6.63
C SER A 97 -3.26 -6.50 5.37
N LEU A 98 -3.87 -6.21 4.22
CA LEU A 98 -3.14 -5.89 3.00
C LEU A 98 -2.31 -4.60 3.10
N ILE A 99 -2.68 -3.66 3.98
CA ILE A 99 -1.87 -2.47 4.26
C ILE A 99 -0.52 -2.90 4.85
N ALA A 100 -0.52 -3.83 5.80
CA ALA A 100 0.71 -4.40 6.34
C ALA A 100 1.54 -5.13 5.26
N CYS A 101 0.91 -5.87 4.36
CA CYS A 101 1.61 -6.54 3.25
C CYS A 101 2.39 -5.56 2.35
N SER A 102 1.89 -4.34 2.17
CA SER A 102 2.60 -3.31 1.39
C SER A 102 4.00 -3.04 1.96
N TYR A 103 4.15 -3.08 3.29
CA TYR A 103 5.45 -2.94 3.94
C TYR A 103 6.37 -4.10 3.63
N ALA A 104 5.88 -5.34 3.65
CA ALA A 104 6.67 -6.53 3.30
C ALA A 104 7.14 -6.49 1.85
N VAL A 105 6.26 -6.10 0.92
CA VAL A 105 6.56 -5.91 -0.50
C VAL A 105 7.72 -4.92 -0.67
N LEU A 106 7.61 -3.73 -0.06
CA LEU A 106 8.67 -2.72 -0.12
C LEU A 106 9.95 -3.19 0.56
N LEU A 107 9.86 -3.91 1.68
CA LEU A 107 11.02 -4.47 2.38
C LEU A 107 11.80 -5.40 1.46
N SER A 108 11.11 -6.28 0.73
CA SER A 108 11.74 -7.14 -0.28
C SER A 108 12.48 -6.34 -1.35
N HIS A 109 11.94 -5.20 -1.80
CA HIS A 109 12.65 -4.32 -2.72
C HIS A 109 13.93 -3.72 -2.11
N PHE A 110 13.87 -3.22 -0.88
CA PHE A 110 15.05 -2.68 -0.18
C PHE A 110 16.13 -3.75 0.02
N VAL A 111 15.75 -4.95 0.45
CA VAL A 111 16.67 -6.06 0.62
C VAL A 111 17.28 -6.45 -0.73
N TYR A 112 16.48 -6.59 -1.79
CA TYR A 112 16.99 -6.90 -3.12
C TYR A 112 18.02 -5.86 -3.59
N ARG A 113 17.74 -4.56 -3.40
CA ARG A 113 18.68 -3.50 -3.78
C ARG A 113 20.01 -3.60 -3.04
N TYR A 114 19.95 -3.79 -1.73
CA TYR A 114 21.15 -3.97 -0.93
C TYR A 114 21.97 -5.18 -1.41
N LEU A 115 21.31 -6.32 -1.63
CA LEU A 115 21.95 -7.54 -2.11
C LEU A 115 22.53 -7.41 -3.53
N ALA A 116 21.88 -6.65 -4.41
CA ALA A 116 22.34 -6.40 -5.78
C ALA A 116 23.63 -5.58 -5.79
N VAL A 117 23.74 -4.55 -4.93
CA VAL A 117 24.97 -3.77 -4.76
C VAL A 117 26.12 -4.63 -4.21
N LYS A 118 25.80 -5.62 -3.38
CA LYS A 118 26.75 -6.60 -2.85
C LYS A 118 27.03 -7.77 -3.79
N THR A 119 26.50 -7.75 -5.02
CA THR A 119 26.65 -8.81 -6.01
C THR A 119 26.32 -10.20 -5.43
N SER A 120 25.28 -10.27 -4.59
CA SER A 120 24.91 -11.50 -3.91
C SER A 120 24.28 -12.52 -4.86
N ASN A 121 24.58 -13.80 -4.64
CA ASN A 121 23.98 -14.91 -5.37
C ASN A 121 22.44 -14.94 -5.28
N TYR A 122 21.84 -14.33 -4.24
CA TYR A 122 20.38 -14.20 -4.09
C TYR A 122 19.72 -13.26 -5.11
N THR A 123 20.50 -12.46 -5.83
CA THR A 123 19.98 -11.65 -6.95
C THR A 123 20.18 -12.32 -8.31
N GLY A 124 21.04 -13.34 -8.37
CA GLY A 124 21.33 -14.15 -9.56
C GLY A 124 20.81 -15.59 -9.40
N ARG A 125 21.74 -16.54 -9.19
CA ARG A 125 21.44 -17.99 -9.18
C ARG A 125 20.42 -18.42 -8.11
N LYS A 126 20.45 -17.80 -6.92
CA LYS A 126 19.55 -18.09 -5.80
C LYS A 126 18.32 -17.16 -5.77
N PHE A 127 18.01 -16.48 -6.87
CA PHE A 127 16.86 -15.59 -6.96
C PHE A 127 15.51 -16.26 -6.67
N PRO A 128 15.22 -17.51 -7.10
CA PRO A 128 13.97 -18.18 -6.73
C PRO A 128 13.80 -18.33 -5.21
N ILE A 129 14.88 -18.60 -4.47
CA ILE A 129 14.88 -18.69 -3.01
C ILE A 129 14.57 -17.33 -2.38
N PHE A 130 15.15 -16.26 -2.92
CA PHE A 130 14.86 -14.89 -2.50
C PHE A 130 13.38 -14.52 -2.73
N MET A 131 12.81 -14.91 -3.89
CA MET A 131 11.40 -14.68 -4.19
C MET A 131 10.48 -15.47 -3.25
N LEU A 132 10.79 -16.75 -2.99
CA LEU A 132 10.05 -17.55 -2.02
C LEU A 132 10.08 -16.90 -0.63
N GLY A 133 11.26 -16.45 -0.18
CA GLY A 133 11.38 -15.73 1.09
C GLY A 133 10.56 -14.43 1.13
N SER A 134 10.48 -13.70 0.01
CA SER A 134 9.68 -12.48 -0.11
C SER A 134 8.17 -12.75 -0.04
N LEU A 135 7.71 -13.85 -0.64
CA LEU A 135 6.32 -14.29 -0.55
C LEU A 135 5.98 -14.74 0.88
N ILE A 136 6.84 -15.54 1.52
CA ILE A 136 6.67 -15.97 2.91
C ILE A 136 6.60 -14.77 3.85
N LEU A 137 7.52 -13.80 3.71
CA LEU A 137 7.53 -12.57 4.49
C LEU A 137 6.19 -11.83 4.38
N THR A 138 5.61 -11.78 3.20
CA THR A 138 4.35 -11.08 2.94
C THR A 138 3.16 -11.80 3.52
N SER A 139 3.14 -13.13 3.44
CA SER A 139 2.15 -13.97 4.12
C SER A 139 2.25 -13.84 5.65
N LEU A 140 3.45 -13.72 6.21
CA LEU A 140 3.63 -13.47 7.64
C LEU A 140 3.09 -12.10 8.06
N PHE A 141 3.36 -11.05 7.28
CA PHE A 141 2.80 -9.72 7.53
C PHE A 141 1.28 -9.70 7.41
N PHE A 142 0.72 -10.43 6.44
CA PHE A 142 -0.72 -10.61 6.29
C PHE A 142 -1.32 -11.30 7.52
N GLY A 143 -0.78 -12.47 7.89
CA GLY A 143 -1.29 -13.26 9.01
C GLY A 143 -1.18 -12.52 10.35
N TYR A 144 -0.09 -11.78 10.56
CA TYR A 144 0.11 -10.98 11.76
C TYR A 144 -0.89 -9.81 11.83
N GLY A 145 -1.07 -9.05 10.74
CA GLY A 145 -2.07 -7.99 10.68
C GLY A 145 -3.50 -8.51 10.88
N PHE A 146 -3.81 -9.66 10.27
CA PHE A 146 -5.11 -10.30 10.39
C PHE A 146 -5.37 -10.72 11.84
N ALA A 147 -4.39 -11.38 12.47
CA ALA A 147 -4.50 -11.83 13.85
C ALA A 147 -4.69 -10.67 14.83
N ILE A 148 -3.96 -9.55 14.64
CA ILE A 148 -4.13 -8.37 15.49
C ILE A 148 -5.52 -7.75 15.33
N CYS A 149 -5.97 -7.52 14.09
CA CYS A 149 -7.29 -6.95 13.85
C CYS A 149 -8.41 -7.87 14.39
N ALA A 150 -8.27 -9.19 14.23
CA ALA A 150 -9.21 -10.16 14.79
C ALA A 150 -9.16 -10.17 16.34
N PHE A 151 -7.97 -10.05 16.93
CA PHE A 151 -7.78 -9.97 18.38
C PHE A 151 -8.37 -8.69 18.97
N GLY A 152 -8.32 -7.55 18.29
CA GLY A 152 -8.94 -6.31 18.74
C GLY A 152 -10.46 -6.27 18.56
N ASN A 153 -11.00 -7.08 17.66
CA ASN A 153 -12.41 -7.03 17.30
C ASN A 153 -13.32 -7.64 18.39
N SER A 154 -14.40 -6.93 18.73
CA SER A 154 -15.38 -7.37 19.74
C SER A 154 -16.78 -6.80 19.46
N PRO A 155 -17.87 -7.56 19.74
CA PRO A 155 -19.24 -7.04 19.67
C PRO A 155 -19.46 -5.79 20.53
N ALA A 156 -18.78 -5.68 21.68
CA ALA A 156 -18.87 -4.51 22.55
C ALA A 156 -18.41 -3.23 21.86
N GLY A 157 -17.43 -3.30 20.95
CA GLY A 157 -16.99 -2.16 20.15
C GLY A 157 -18.07 -1.68 19.17
N LYS A 158 -18.85 -2.61 18.59
CA LYS A 158 -20.01 -2.24 17.76
C LYS A 158 -21.12 -1.60 18.59
N ALA A 159 -21.38 -2.14 19.78
CA ALA A 159 -22.38 -1.60 20.70
C ALA A 159 -22.03 -0.16 21.14
N TYR A 160 -20.74 0.13 21.40
CA TYR A 160 -20.25 1.47 21.74
C TYR A 160 -20.60 2.52 20.68
N LEU A 161 -20.58 2.13 19.41
CA LEU A 161 -20.83 2.99 18.26
C LEU A 161 -22.31 3.16 17.91
N ARG A 162 -23.21 2.39 18.55
CA ARG A 162 -24.61 2.24 18.11
C ARG A 162 -25.36 3.57 18.06
N GLU A 163 -25.27 4.37 19.11
CA GLU A 163 -25.93 5.68 19.18
C GLU A 163 -25.41 6.65 18.12
N SER A 164 -24.08 6.71 17.94
CA SER A 164 -23.43 7.58 16.96
C SER A 164 -23.84 7.24 15.53
N TYR A 165 -23.85 5.96 15.18
CA TYR A 165 -24.23 5.48 13.85
C TYR A 165 -25.73 5.67 13.58
N PHE A 166 -26.60 5.47 14.57
CA PHE A 166 -28.02 5.79 14.42
C PHE A 166 -28.24 7.29 14.16
N LYS A 167 -27.59 8.17 14.93
CA LYS A 167 -27.73 9.62 14.76
C LYS A 167 -27.18 10.12 13.42
N THR A 168 -26.03 9.59 12.98
CA THR A 168 -25.31 10.11 11.80
C THR A 168 -25.79 9.47 10.50
N HIS A 169 -26.18 8.19 10.55
CA HIS A 169 -26.43 7.38 9.36
C HIS A 169 -27.78 6.67 9.35
N ASN A 170 -28.56 6.77 10.44
CA ASN A 170 -29.83 6.07 10.61
C ASN A 170 -29.71 4.54 10.42
N ILE A 171 -28.57 3.97 10.81
CA ILE A 171 -28.24 2.55 10.66
C ILE A 171 -27.78 1.99 12.02
N ASP A 172 -28.19 0.75 12.31
CA ASP A 172 -27.70 0.00 13.47
C ASP A 172 -26.29 -0.53 13.20
N SER A 173 -25.32 -0.14 14.04
CA SER A 173 -23.92 -0.60 13.95
C SER A 173 -23.79 -2.13 14.02
N MET A 174 -24.76 -2.81 14.65
CA MET A 174 -24.78 -4.27 14.74
C MET A 174 -25.03 -4.96 13.39
N LYS A 175 -25.63 -4.25 12.42
CA LYS A 175 -25.93 -4.76 11.07
C LYS A 175 -24.80 -4.52 10.07
N LEU A 176 -23.71 -3.89 10.50
CA LEU A 176 -22.55 -3.59 9.66
C LEU A 176 -21.33 -4.46 10.02
N ASN A 177 -20.46 -4.69 9.04
CA ASN A 177 -19.12 -5.21 9.30
C ASN A 177 -18.24 -4.04 9.75
N ILE A 178 -17.90 -4.01 11.04
CA ILE A 178 -17.13 -2.95 11.69
C ILE A 178 -15.97 -3.60 12.45
N ILE A 179 -14.78 -3.03 12.29
CA ILE A 179 -13.63 -3.22 13.18
C ILE A 179 -13.56 -1.96 14.04
N ALA A 180 -13.60 -2.12 15.37
CA ALA A 180 -13.58 -1.01 16.31
C ALA A 180 -12.46 -1.21 17.34
N ALA A 181 -11.66 -0.16 17.54
CA ALA A 181 -10.75 -0.04 18.67
C ALA A 181 -11.34 1.00 19.62
N VAL A 182 -11.64 0.61 20.85
CA VAL A 182 -12.25 1.46 21.88
C VAL A 182 -11.30 1.56 23.06
N PHE A 183 -10.93 2.77 23.46
CA PHE A 183 -9.85 3.01 24.42
C PHE A 183 -10.32 3.34 25.84
N TYR A 184 -11.61 3.62 26.01
CA TYR A 184 -12.22 3.96 27.30
C TYR A 184 -13.73 3.66 27.29
N GLU A 185 -14.36 3.62 28.48
CA GLU A 185 -15.82 3.46 28.64
C GLU A 185 -16.42 2.17 28.01
N VAL A 186 -15.69 1.06 28.12
CA VAL A 186 -16.10 -0.21 27.53
C VAL A 186 -15.96 -1.36 28.55
N PRO A 187 -16.86 -2.36 28.54
CA PRO A 187 -16.73 -3.50 29.44
C PRO A 187 -15.62 -4.48 29.02
N ASP A 188 -15.33 -5.42 29.92
CA ASP A 188 -14.58 -6.66 29.67
C ASP A 188 -13.13 -6.49 29.18
N GLY A 189 -12.48 -5.37 29.50
CA GLY A 189 -11.09 -5.14 29.14
C GLY A 189 -10.84 -4.97 27.64
N LEU A 190 -11.88 -4.62 26.85
CA LEU A 190 -11.73 -4.33 25.42
C LEU A 190 -10.75 -3.18 25.18
N GLU A 191 -10.64 -2.24 26.12
CA GLU A 191 -9.65 -1.18 26.11
C GLU A 191 -8.24 -1.74 26.03
N TYR A 192 -7.89 -2.74 26.84
CA TYR A 192 -6.56 -3.36 26.80
C TYR A 192 -6.29 -4.05 25.46
N ARG A 193 -7.29 -4.75 24.90
CA ARG A 193 -7.19 -5.38 23.58
C ARG A 193 -7.02 -4.33 22.48
N SER A 194 -7.71 -3.20 22.58
CA SER A 194 -7.62 -2.09 21.62
C SER A 194 -6.25 -1.40 21.69
N TYR A 195 -5.77 -1.07 22.89
CA TYR A 195 -4.42 -0.54 23.09
C TYR A 195 -3.34 -1.50 22.60
N ALA A 196 -3.45 -2.80 22.92
CA ALA A 196 -2.52 -3.81 22.44
C ALA A 196 -2.56 -3.90 20.91
N SER A 197 -3.74 -3.91 20.29
CA SER A 197 -3.87 -4.03 18.84
C SER A 197 -3.23 -2.85 18.11
N ILE A 198 -3.57 -1.62 18.52
CA ILE A 198 -2.98 -0.41 17.92
C ILE A 198 -1.49 -0.33 18.21
N GLY A 199 -1.06 -0.65 19.43
CA GLY A 199 0.36 -0.71 19.79
C GLY A 199 1.16 -1.66 18.92
N LEU A 200 0.66 -2.88 18.70
CA LEU A 200 1.31 -3.89 17.85
C LEU A 200 1.34 -3.48 16.36
N LEU A 201 0.26 -2.88 15.83
CA LEU A 201 0.24 -2.34 14.47
C LEU A 201 1.22 -1.17 14.30
N THR A 202 1.33 -0.30 15.31
CA THR A 202 2.33 0.77 15.33
C THR A 202 3.75 0.21 15.37
N ILE A 203 4.03 -0.79 16.22
CA ILE A 203 5.34 -1.44 16.29
C ILE A 203 5.70 -2.05 14.93
N GLN A 204 4.76 -2.75 14.28
CA GLN A 204 4.98 -3.32 12.95
C GLN A 204 5.33 -2.24 11.92
N SER A 205 4.59 -1.14 11.91
CA SER A 205 4.79 -0.03 10.98
C SER A 205 6.13 0.66 11.23
N VAL A 206 6.41 1.07 12.48
CA VAL A 206 7.66 1.76 12.87
C VAL A 206 8.88 0.88 12.61
N THR A 207 8.80 -0.42 12.90
CA THR A 207 9.89 -1.37 12.61
C THR A 207 10.15 -1.44 11.11
N SER A 208 9.09 -1.54 10.30
CA SER A 208 9.21 -1.59 8.83
C SER A 208 9.84 -0.31 8.28
N LEU A 209 9.38 0.86 8.73
CA LEU A 209 9.94 2.14 8.32
C LEU A 209 11.42 2.29 8.71
N THR A 210 11.78 1.87 9.93
CA THR A 210 13.16 1.87 10.41
C THR A 210 14.05 0.96 9.55
N LEU A 211 13.54 -0.22 9.18
CA LEU A 211 14.24 -1.14 8.28
C LEU A 211 14.42 -0.54 6.87
N PHE A 212 13.42 0.15 6.32
CA PHE A 212 13.58 0.83 5.03
C PHE A 212 14.68 1.88 5.05
N ILE A 213 14.69 2.73 6.09
CA ILE A 213 15.71 3.77 6.26
C ILE A 213 17.10 3.13 6.45
N THR A 214 17.18 2.09 7.28
CA THR A 214 18.44 1.38 7.55
C THR A 214 18.98 0.70 6.29
N LEU A 215 18.16 -0.08 5.57
CA LEU A 215 18.58 -0.75 4.33
C LEU A 215 18.90 0.27 3.23
N GLY A 216 18.11 1.35 3.13
CA GLY A 216 18.37 2.45 2.20
C GLY A 216 19.73 3.10 2.44
N THR A 217 20.02 3.47 3.68
CA THR A 217 21.30 4.08 4.07
C THR A 217 22.47 3.11 3.91
N MET A 218 22.31 1.83 4.28
CA MET A 218 23.33 0.79 4.06
C MET A 218 23.63 0.61 2.57
N THR A 219 22.61 0.64 1.71
CA THR A 219 22.79 0.53 0.26
C THR A 219 23.57 1.73 -0.29
N ILE A 220 23.21 2.96 0.11
CA ILE A 220 23.93 4.18 -0.29
C ILE A 220 25.39 4.14 0.17
N ARG A 221 25.62 3.76 1.44
CA ARG A 221 26.98 3.60 1.99
C ARG A 221 27.78 2.57 1.21
N SER A 222 27.17 1.44 0.85
CA SER A 222 27.83 0.40 0.06
C SER A 222 28.19 0.87 -1.35
N ILE A 223 27.29 1.60 -2.03
CA ILE A 223 27.57 2.21 -3.33
C ILE A 223 28.76 3.19 -3.23
N ASN A 224 28.78 4.02 -2.18
CA ASN A 224 29.86 5.01 -1.98
C ASN A 224 31.21 4.36 -1.64
N ARG A 225 31.23 3.21 -0.94
CA ARG A 225 32.48 2.47 -0.67
C ARG A 225 33.05 1.80 -1.92
N LEU A 226 32.18 1.31 -2.79
CA LEU A 226 32.56 0.65 -4.05
C LEU A 226 32.84 1.65 -5.19
N LYS A 227 33.04 2.93 -4.87
CA LYS A 227 33.17 4.05 -5.83
C LYS A 227 34.31 3.88 -6.84
N PHE A 228 35.35 3.14 -6.50
CA PHE A 228 36.52 2.91 -7.36
C PHE A 228 36.46 1.61 -8.18
N ASN A 229 35.55 0.67 -7.85
CA ASN A 229 35.44 -0.64 -8.51
C ASN A 229 34.23 -0.74 -9.47
N MET A 230 33.43 0.32 -9.60
CA MET A 230 32.27 0.36 -10.49
C MET A 230 32.44 1.41 -11.58
N SER A 231 31.99 1.08 -12.79
CA SER A 231 31.91 2.06 -13.88
C SER A 231 30.93 3.19 -13.55
N ASP A 232 31.19 4.39 -14.09
CA ASP A 232 30.33 5.56 -13.86
C ASP A 232 28.89 5.34 -14.32
N LYS A 233 28.68 4.58 -15.40
CA LYS A 233 27.35 4.21 -15.89
C LYS A 233 26.57 3.38 -14.86
N THR A 234 27.19 2.36 -14.25
CA THR A 234 26.56 1.52 -13.22
C THR A 234 26.25 2.33 -11.96
N LYS A 235 27.16 3.22 -11.56
CA LYS A 235 27.01 4.10 -10.40
C LYS A 235 25.84 5.09 -10.54
N ILE A 236 25.68 5.69 -11.72
CA ILE A 236 24.55 6.58 -12.02
C ILE A 236 23.22 5.81 -11.96
N LEU A 237 23.18 4.62 -12.57
CA LEU A 237 21.98 3.77 -12.54
C LEU A 237 21.59 3.39 -11.11
N GLN A 238 22.53 2.91 -10.30
CA GLN A 238 22.27 2.54 -8.91
C GLN A 238 21.77 3.73 -8.07
N ARG A 239 22.35 4.92 -8.24
CA ARG A 239 21.89 6.14 -7.56
C ARG A 239 20.46 6.54 -7.97
N GLN A 240 20.12 6.40 -9.25
CA GLN A 240 18.76 6.70 -9.73
C GLN A 240 17.74 5.68 -9.21
N LEU A 241 18.08 4.40 -9.19
CA LEU A 241 17.24 3.35 -8.60
C LEU A 241 17.02 3.55 -7.10
N MET A 242 18.04 4.03 -6.37
CA MET A 242 17.90 4.39 -4.96
C MET A 242 17.04 5.63 -4.75
N LYS A 243 17.15 6.64 -5.63
CA LYS A 243 16.29 7.83 -5.59
C LYS A 243 14.82 7.47 -5.86
N ALA A 244 14.59 6.57 -6.82
CA ALA A 244 13.26 6.01 -7.10
C ALA A 244 12.67 5.31 -5.87
N LEU A 245 13.48 4.46 -5.23
CA LEU A 245 13.07 3.70 -4.07
C LEU A 245 12.83 4.61 -2.85
N ALA A 246 13.65 5.66 -2.67
CA ALA A 246 13.43 6.67 -1.63
C ALA A 246 12.11 7.44 -1.82
N ILE A 247 11.77 7.80 -3.06
CA ILE A 247 10.46 8.42 -3.39
C ILE A 247 9.33 7.44 -3.09
N GLN A 248 9.50 6.16 -3.43
CA GLN A 248 8.55 5.10 -3.10
C GLN A 248 8.42 4.81 -1.61
N THR A 249 9.39 5.17 -0.77
CA THR A 249 9.22 5.10 0.70
C THR A 249 8.52 6.33 1.24
N ILE A 250 8.74 7.50 0.64
CA ILE A 250 8.11 8.75 1.06
C ILE A 250 6.59 8.67 0.88
N ILE A 251 6.13 8.05 -0.21
CA ILE A 251 4.70 7.87 -0.51
C ILE A 251 3.98 7.11 0.65
N PRO A 252 4.30 5.86 1.00
CA PRO A 252 3.68 5.14 2.12
C PRO A 252 3.87 5.81 3.49
N ILE A 253 4.98 6.53 3.73
CA ILE A 253 5.22 7.20 5.02
C ILE A 253 4.25 8.36 5.23
N PHE A 254 4.13 9.25 4.25
CA PHE A 254 3.36 10.50 4.39
C PHE A 254 1.92 10.37 3.91
N ILE A 255 1.62 9.42 3.02
CA ILE A 255 0.28 9.23 2.46
C ILE A 255 -0.46 8.12 3.20
N SER A 256 0.22 7.04 3.64
CA SER A 256 -0.46 5.92 4.30
C SER A 256 -0.26 5.90 5.82
N PHE A 257 0.98 5.98 6.32
CA PHE A 257 1.24 5.80 7.76
C PHE A 257 0.80 7.01 8.60
N SER A 258 1.11 8.23 8.18
CA SER A 258 0.79 9.42 9.00
C SER A 258 -0.71 9.63 9.20
N PRO A 259 -1.62 9.46 8.20
CA PRO A 259 -3.05 9.62 8.45
C PRO A 259 -3.59 8.52 9.36
N CYS A 260 -3.17 7.26 9.16
CA CYS A 260 -3.56 6.15 10.04
C CYS A 260 -3.15 6.40 11.49
N ALA A 261 -1.90 6.84 11.73
CA ALA A 261 -1.43 7.13 13.07
C ALA A 261 -2.27 8.24 13.73
N VAL A 262 -2.56 9.31 13.00
CA VAL A 262 -3.41 10.39 13.49
C VAL A 262 -4.80 9.85 13.89
N SER A 263 -5.44 9.05 13.02
CA SER A 263 -6.76 8.47 13.29
C SER A 263 -6.79 7.43 14.41
N TRP A 264 -5.70 6.68 14.63
CA TRP A 264 -5.61 5.68 15.71
C TRP A 264 -5.40 6.32 17.07
N TYR A 265 -4.57 7.37 17.13
CA TYR A 265 -4.17 7.98 18.40
C TYR A 265 -5.09 9.12 18.83
N SER A 266 -5.79 9.81 17.92
CA SER A 266 -6.69 10.90 18.31
C SER A 266 -7.80 10.48 19.27
N PRO A 267 -8.47 9.32 19.10
CA PRO A 267 -9.55 8.91 19.99
C PRO A 267 -9.04 8.55 21.39
N ILE A 268 -7.77 8.14 21.55
CA ILE A 268 -7.18 7.89 22.88
C ILE A 268 -7.25 9.15 23.76
N PHE A 269 -7.06 10.33 23.14
CA PHE A 269 -7.13 11.62 23.82
C PHE A 269 -8.50 12.30 23.71
N ASN A 270 -9.52 11.58 23.21
CA ASN A 270 -10.86 12.12 22.93
C ASN A 270 -10.84 13.34 21.98
N ILE A 271 -9.89 13.36 21.03
CA ILE A 271 -9.78 14.42 20.03
C ILE A 271 -10.63 14.03 18.82
N ASP A 272 -11.69 14.81 18.59
CA ASP A 272 -12.50 14.74 17.37
C ASP A 272 -11.83 15.51 16.23
N LEU A 273 -11.36 14.76 15.25
CA LEU A 273 -10.69 15.27 14.05
C LEU A 273 -11.66 15.51 12.88
N GLY A 274 -12.94 15.21 13.09
CA GLY A 274 -13.98 15.27 12.08
C GLY A 274 -13.78 14.26 10.94
N SER A 275 -14.77 14.19 10.07
CA SER A 275 -14.77 13.25 8.94
C SER A 275 -13.73 13.59 7.86
N GLY A 276 -13.16 14.80 7.85
CA GLY A 276 -12.18 15.23 6.87
C GLY A 276 -10.92 14.37 6.85
N ILE A 277 -10.34 14.12 8.02
CA ILE A 277 -9.11 13.30 8.15
C ILE A 277 -9.38 11.84 7.83
N SER A 278 -10.51 11.30 8.31
CA SER A 278 -10.99 9.95 7.98
C SER A 278 -11.16 9.74 6.47
N ASN A 279 -11.72 10.72 5.76
CA ASN A 279 -11.86 10.65 4.30
C ASN A 279 -10.51 10.75 3.59
N LEU A 280 -9.63 11.63 4.08
CA LEU A 280 -8.29 11.80 3.51
C LEU A 280 -7.49 10.49 3.63
N GLU A 281 -7.57 9.80 4.77
CA GLU A 281 -6.96 8.48 4.98
C GLU A 281 -7.51 7.43 3.99
N VAL A 282 -8.83 7.28 3.89
CA VAL A 282 -9.44 6.30 2.96
C VAL A 282 -9.01 6.57 1.51
N ASN A 283 -9.02 7.84 1.10
CA ASN A 283 -8.62 8.24 -0.25
C ASN A 283 -7.13 7.99 -0.51
N ALA A 284 -6.30 8.32 0.46
CA ALA A 284 -4.86 8.10 0.40
C ALA A 284 -4.51 6.61 0.25
N LEU A 285 -5.16 5.75 1.04
CA LEU A 285 -5.03 4.29 0.95
C LEU A 285 -5.49 3.74 -0.41
N ALA A 286 -6.50 4.33 -1.04
CA ALA A 286 -6.93 3.92 -2.38
C ALA A 286 -6.02 4.42 -3.52
N THR A 287 -5.26 5.49 -3.27
CA THR A 287 -4.46 6.19 -4.30
C THR A 287 -3.08 5.55 -4.51
N PHE A 288 -2.45 5.01 -3.47
CA PHE A 288 -1.06 4.53 -3.58
C PHE A 288 -0.84 3.41 -4.63
N PRO A 289 -1.74 2.42 -4.83
CA PRO A 289 -1.50 1.34 -5.82
C PRO A 289 -1.44 1.84 -7.27
N PHE A 290 -2.00 3.02 -7.53
CA PHE A 290 -1.90 3.73 -8.80
C PHE A 290 -0.61 4.57 -8.88
N CYS A 291 -0.30 5.33 -7.83
CA CYS A 291 0.87 6.20 -7.79
C CYS A 291 2.18 5.43 -7.85
N ASP A 292 2.26 4.25 -7.23
CA ASP A 292 3.49 3.48 -7.13
C ASP A 292 4.07 3.01 -8.49
N PRO A 293 3.32 2.31 -9.37
CA PRO A 293 3.84 1.91 -10.67
C PRO A 293 4.20 3.13 -11.53
N ILE A 294 3.46 4.24 -11.41
CA ILE A 294 3.80 5.50 -12.10
C ILE A 294 5.13 6.04 -11.60
N ALA A 295 5.34 6.09 -10.29
CA ALA A 295 6.60 6.52 -9.70
C ALA A 295 7.77 5.64 -10.18
N ILE A 296 7.60 4.32 -10.26
CA ILE A 296 8.60 3.40 -10.82
C ILE A 296 8.89 3.73 -12.29
N ILE A 297 7.85 3.85 -13.11
CA ILE A 297 7.97 4.15 -14.55
C ILE A 297 8.73 5.46 -14.78
N LEU A 298 8.39 6.51 -14.04
CA LEU A 298 8.99 7.84 -14.19
C LEU A 298 10.43 7.88 -13.67
N CYS A 299 10.75 7.13 -12.62
CA CYS A 299 12.08 7.15 -12.02
C CYS A 299 13.08 6.20 -12.70
N ILE A 300 12.62 5.12 -13.33
CA ILE A 300 13.49 4.21 -14.11
C ILE A 300 13.63 4.75 -15.53
N PRO A 301 14.81 5.28 -15.95
CA PRO A 301 14.94 5.99 -17.22
C PRO A 301 14.59 5.14 -18.44
N VAL A 302 14.82 3.84 -18.34
CA VAL A 302 14.57 2.88 -19.41
C VAL A 302 13.07 2.75 -19.67
N LEU A 303 12.28 2.53 -18.62
CA LEU A 303 10.81 2.47 -18.70
C LEU A 303 10.22 3.82 -19.14
N ARG A 304 10.71 4.93 -18.57
CA ARG A 304 10.31 6.27 -18.97
C ARG A 304 10.53 6.51 -20.46
N ARG A 305 11.72 6.17 -20.98
CA ARG A 305 12.06 6.36 -22.39
C ARG A 305 11.15 5.55 -23.30
N GLN A 306 10.78 4.31 -22.95
CA GLN A 306 9.85 3.53 -23.76
C GLN A 306 8.52 4.26 -23.97
N ILE A 307 7.97 4.93 -22.95
CA ILE A 307 6.73 5.67 -23.09
C ILE A 307 6.91 6.91 -23.99
N PHE A 308 7.93 7.73 -23.72
CA PHE A 308 8.10 9.00 -24.44
C PHE A 308 8.65 8.83 -25.87
N PHE A 309 9.57 7.89 -26.12
CA PHE A 309 10.10 7.63 -27.46
C PHE A 309 9.11 6.87 -28.36
N ARG A 310 8.31 5.96 -27.81
CA ARG A 310 7.27 5.27 -28.59
C ARG A 310 6.14 6.22 -28.98
N LYS A 311 5.77 7.18 -28.12
CA LYS A 311 4.90 8.31 -28.49
C LYS A 311 5.49 9.14 -29.65
N LYS A 312 6.81 9.38 -29.64
CA LYS A 312 7.50 10.12 -30.71
C LYS A 312 7.52 9.34 -32.03
N MET A 313 7.77 8.02 -32.02
CA MET A 313 7.69 7.19 -33.23
C MET A 313 6.26 7.08 -33.79
N ILE A 314 5.24 6.91 -32.94
CA ILE A 314 3.84 6.86 -33.39
C ILE A 314 3.41 8.22 -33.97
N ALA A 315 3.88 9.33 -33.41
CA ALA A 315 3.63 10.67 -33.95
C ALA A 315 4.30 10.87 -35.33
N ILE A 316 5.53 10.39 -35.51
CA ILE A 316 6.25 10.43 -36.79
C ILE A 316 5.54 9.56 -37.84
N GLN A 317 5.16 8.32 -37.50
CA GLN A 317 4.39 7.47 -38.41
C GLN A 317 3.04 8.07 -38.83
N ARG A 318 2.34 8.78 -37.92
CA ARG A 318 1.09 9.47 -38.28
C ARG A 318 1.33 10.67 -39.20
N LEU A 319 2.44 11.38 -39.05
CA LEU A 319 2.82 12.48 -39.93
C LEU A 319 3.21 11.95 -41.32
N ASP A 320 3.97 10.86 -41.39
CA ASP A 320 4.38 10.21 -42.65
C ASP A 320 3.18 9.62 -43.42
N ILE A 321 2.17 9.10 -42.72
CA ILE A 321 0.91 8.63 -43.32
C ILE A 321 0.11 9.82 -43.87
N ASN A 322 0.01 10.92 -43.13
CA ASN A 322 -0.76 12.08 -43.60
C ASN A 322 -0.09 12.83 -44.77
N THR A 323 1.23 12.75 -44.93
CA THR A 323 1.95 13.33 -46.09
C THR A 323 1.95 12.41 -47.32
N THR A 324 1.60 11.13 -47.19
CA THR A 324 1.46 10.21 -48.34
C THR A 324 0.06 10.19 -48.96
N PHE A 325 -0.93 10.85 -48.34
CA PHE A 325 -2.31 10.97 -48.82
C PHE A 325 -2.69 12.38 -49.33
N THR A 326 -1.71 13.26 -49.57
CA THR A 326 -1.86 14.58 -50.20
C THR A 326 -1.07 14.67 -51.49
#